data_AF-A0A432TBU0-F1
#
_entry.id   AF-A0A432TBU0-F1
#
_cell.length_a   1.000
_cell.length_b   1.000
_cell.length_c   1.000
_cell.angle_alpha   90.00
_cell.angle_beta   90.00
_cell.angle_gamma   90.00
#
_symmetry.space_group_name_H-M   'P 1'
#
loop_
_entity.id
_entity.type
_entity.pdbx_description
1 polymer ?
#
loop_
_entity_poly.entity_id
_entity_poly.type
_entity_poly.pdbx_seq_one_letter_code
_entity_poly.pdbx_strand_id
1 'polypeptide(L)'
;ANKADALDKAIMQEIIADMNKTKIDVSKPLMVETPSGYRVYKPLFIKPVCLKCHGSSKEVSIEIQKVISSKYPNDKAIGYKEGDLRGLIVSEITK
;
A
#
# COMPACT_ATOMS: atom_id res chain seq x y z
N ALA A 1 0.37 -11.33 7.97
CA ALA A 1 1.41 -10.29 8.07
C ALA A 1 0.98 -9.05 7.28
N ASN A 2 1.55 -7.87 7.57
CA ASN A 2 1.22 -6.56 6.97
C ASN A 2 -0.25 -6.10 7.14
N LYS A 3 -0.83 -6.32 8.32
CA LYS A 3 -2.17 -5.82 8.65
C LYS A 3 -2.05 -4.41 9.22
N ALA A 4 -2.64 -3.44 8.53
CA ALA A 4 -2.75 -2.06 8.98
C ALA A 4 -3.52 -1.95 10.30
N ASP A 5 -3.03 -1.10 11.20
CA ASP A 5 -3.77 -0.69 12.40
C ASP A 5 -4.80 0.42 12.11
N ALA A 6 -5.39 1.00 13.15
CA ALA A 6 -6.41 2.04 13.00
C ALA A 6 -5.85 3.34 12.39
N LEU A 7 -4.63 3.73 12.80
CA LEU A 7 -3.99 4.96 12.32
C LEU A 7 -3.55 4.78 10.86
N ASP A 8 -2.94 3.64 10.52
CA ASP A 8 -2.52 3.34 9.15
C ASP A 8 -3.70 3.41 8.17
N LYS A 9 -4.86 2.88 8.57
CA LYS A 9 -6.09 2.94 7.76
C LYS A 9 -6.61 4.36 7.59
N ALA A 10 -6.62 5.15 8.67
CA ALA A 10 -7.04 6.54 8.60
C ALA A 10 -6.15 7.33 7.62
N ILE A 11 -4.83 7.15 7.71
CA ILE A 11 -3.87 7.80 6.79
C ILE A 11 -4.08 7.34 5.35
N MET A 12 -4.29 6.04 5.09
CA MET A 12 -4.62 5.57 3.73
C MET A 12 -5.92 6.18 3.19
N GLN A 13 -6.96 6.29 4.03
CA GLN A 13 -8.23 6.90 3.64
C GLN A 13 -8.06 8.40 3.33
N GLU A 14 -7.27 9.10 4.11
CA GLU A 14 -6.95 10.52 3.88
C GLU A 14 -6.20 10.71 2.56
N ILE A 15 -5.17 9.89 2.30
CA ILE A 15 -4.43 9.90 1.02
C ILE A 15 -5.38 9.66 -0.15
N ILE A 16 -6.25 8.64 -0.08
CA ILE A 16 -7.20 8.33 -1.16
C ILE A 16 -8.20 9.49 -1.37
N ALA A 17 -8.67 10.13 -0.31
CA ALA A 17 -9.59 11.25 -0.40
C ALA A 17 -8.93 12.49 -1.03
N ASP A 18 -7.66 12.76 -0.70
CA ASP A 18 -6.92 13.93 -1.14
C ASP A 18 -6.18 13.76 -2.47
N MET A 19 -5.99 12.54 -2.97
CA MET A 19 -5.54 12.31 -4.36
C MET A 19 -6.43 13.02 -5.38
N ASN A 20 -7.68 13.32 -5.02
CA ASN A 20 -8.62 14.08 -5.85
C ASN A 20 -8.66 15.60 -5.53
N LYS A 21 -7.97 16.07 -4.49
CA LYS A 21 -8.16 17.42 -3.89
C LYS A 21 -6.86 18.16 -3.50
N THR A 22 -5.69 17.64 -3.87
CA THR A 22 -4.36 18.30 -3.85
C THR A 22 -3.79 18.73 -2.49
N LYS A 23 -4.37 18.36 -1.35
CA LYS A 23 -3.88 18.79 -0.02
C LYS A 23 -2.66 18.02 0.49
N ILE A 24 -2.53 16.73 0.13
CA ILE A 24 -1.38 15.91 0.52
C ILE A 24 -0.40 15.82 -0.66
N ASP A 25 0.81 16.31 -0.45
CA ASP A 25 1.93 16.07 -1.38
C ASP A 25 2.42 14.63 -1.20
N VAL A 26 1.78 13.70 -1.94
CA VAL A 26 2.10 12.27 -1.90
C VAL A 26 3.51 11.92 -2.38
N SER A 27 4.26 12.89 -2.91
CA SER A 27 5.68 12.71 -3.24
C SER A 27 6.59 12.74 -2.00
N LYS A 28 6.11 13.28 -0.88
CA LYS A 28 6.84 13.40 0.38
C LYS A 28 6.26 12.48 1.46
N PRO A 29 7.10 11.99 2.39
CA PRO A 29 6.61 11.29 3.57
C PRO A 29 5.79 12.22 4.47
N LEU A 30 4.71 11.69 5.04
CA LEU A 30 3.91 12.33 6.07
C LEU A 30 4.42 11.91 7.45
N MET A 31 4.72 12.87 8.33
CA MET A 31 5.10 12.59 9.72
C MET A 31 3.92 12.90 10.63
N VAL A 32 3.56 11.94 11.48
CA VAL A 32 2.45 12.03 12.43
C VAL A 32 3.00 11.79 13.84
N GLU A 33 2.70 12.69 14.76
CA GLU A 33 3.02 12.49 16.18
C GLU A 33 2.07 11.45 16.79
N THR A 34 2.62 10.60 17.65
CA THR A 34 1.93 9.57 18.41
C THR A 34 2.26 9.74 19.90
N PRO A 35 1.50 9.13 20.82
CA PRO A 35 1.81 9.21 22.25
C PRO A 35 3.24 8.76 22.61
N SER A 36 3.82 7.83 21.84
CA SER A 36 5.13 7.22 22.09
C SER A 36 6.26 7.76 21.20
N GLY A 37 6.00 8.73 20.34
CA GLY A 37 6.98 9.27 19.39
C GLY A 37 6.37 9.67 18.06
N TYR A 38 6.95 9.24 16.94
CA TYR A 38 6.50 9.63 15.61
C TYR A 38 6.32 8.42 14.69
N ARG A 39 5.36 8.52 13.77
CA ARG A 39 5.26 7.64 12.61
C ARG A 39 5.48 8.41 11.34
N VAL A 40 6.31 7.85 10.46
CA VAL A 40 6.58 8.36 9.12
C VAL A 40 5.93 7.44 8.11
N TYR A 41 5.05 8.02 7.30
CA TYR A 41 4.24 7.35 6.31
C TYR A 41 4.67 7.75 4.90
N LYS A 42 5.05 6.77 4.08
CA LYS A 42 5.28 6.97 2.65
C LYS A 42 4.28 6.16 1.83
N PRO A 43 3.43 6.79 1.01
CA PRO A 43 2.52 6.09 0.12
C PRO A 43 3.28 5.20 -0.87
N LEU A 44 2.78 3.98 -1.09
CA LEU A 44 3.29 3.06 -2.08
C LEU A 44 2.25 2.89 -3.19
N PHE A 45 2.52 3.44 -4.36
CA PHE A 45 1.65 3.30 -5.53
C PHE A 45 2.13 2.19 -6.45
N ILE A 46 1.17 1.55 -7.12
CA ILE A 46 1.42 0.51 -8.12
C ILE A 46 2.09 1.13 -9.36
N LYS A 47 3.19 0.53 -9.77
CA LYS A 47 3.91 0.81 -11.03
C LYS A 47 3.77 -0.36 -12.01
N PRO A 48 4.10 -0.20 -13.29
CA PRO A 48 3.93 -1.27 -14.29
C PRO A 48 4.59 -2.60 -13.90
N VAL A 49 5.77 -2.57 -13.28
CA VAL A 49 6.47 -3.79 -12.83
C VAL A 49 5.70 -4.56 -11.76
N CYS A 50 4.91 -3.87 -10.92
CA CYS A 50 4.13 -4.49 -9.85
C CYS A 50 3.00 -5.36 -10.41
N LEU A 51 2.44 -5.00 -11.57
CA LEU A 51 1.30 -5.68 -12.19
C LEU A 51 1.63 -7.11 -12.66
N LYS A 52 2.91 -7.43 -12.85
CA LYS A 52 3.37 -8.79 -13.18
C LYS A 52 2.95 -9.84 -12.14
N CYS A 53 2.72 -9.42 -10.89
CA CYS A 53 2.28 -10.30 -9.81
C CYS A 53 0.99 -9.83 -9.13
N HIS A 54 0.72 -8.52 -9.11
CA HIS A 54 -0.38 -7.91 -8.37
C HIS A 54 -1.51 -7.40 -9.27
N GLY A 55 -1.39 -7.56 -10.60
CA GLY A 55 -2.41 -7.15 -11.57
C GLY A 55 -3.63 -8.07 -11.60
N SER A 56 -4.45 -7.91 -12.64
CA SER A 56 -5.58 -8.82 -12.88
C SER A 56 -5.13 -10.23 -13.27
N SER A 57 -6.03 -11.21 -13.17
CA SER A 57 -5.76 -12.59 -13.58
C SER A 57 -5.39 -12.75 -15.06
N LYS A 58 -5.65 -11.73 -15.88
CA LYS A 58 -5.26 -11.67 -17.30
C LYS A 58 -3.82 -11.19 -17.49
N GLU A 59 -3.28 -10.42 -16.54
CA GLU A 59 -1.95 -9.83 -16.61
C GLU A 59 -0.87 -10.70 -15.95
N VAL A 60 -1.27 -11.49 -14.95
CA VAL A 60 -0.36 -12.38 -14.20
C VAL A 60 -0.27 -13.73 -14.89
N SER A 61 0.93 -14.28 -15.09
CA SER A 61 1.09 -15.59 -15.72
C SER A 61 0.52 -16.73 -14.86
N ILE A 62 0.12 -17.83 -15.50
CA ILE A 62 -0.45 -19.00 -14.81
C ILE A 62 0.55 -19.59 -13.80
N GLU A 63 1.84 -19.61 -14.16
CA GLU A 63 2.91 -20.12 -13.30
C GLU A 63 3.04 -19.28 -12.02
N ILE A 64 3.00 -17.95 -12.15
CA ILE A 64 3.06 -17.03 -11.01
C ILE A 64 1.80 -17.19 -10.14
N GLN A 65 0.60 -17.24 -10.76
CA GLN A 65 -0.66 -17.44 -10.04
C GLN A 65 -0.64 -18.72 -9.20
N LYS A 66 -0.11 -19.83 -9.76
CA LYS A 66 0.03 -21.11 -9.03
C LYS A 66 0.94 -20.99 -7.81
N VAL A 67 2.11 -20.37 -7.97
CA VAL A 67 3.06 -20.17 -6.87
C VAL A 67 2.47 -19.27 -5.79
N ILE A 68 1.87 -18.14 -6.16
CA ILE A 68 1.24 -17.22 -5.21
C ILE A 68 0.11 -17.92 -4.46
N SER A 69 -0.81 -18.59 -5.16
CA SER A 69 -1.95 -19.26 -4.53
C SER A 69 -1.52 -20.38 -3.56
N SER A 70 -0.43 -21.09 -3.88
CA SER A 70 0.11 -22.13 -3.01
C SER A 70 0.79 -21.55 -1.76
N LYS A 71 1.59 -20.48 -1.91
CA LYS A 71 2.36 -19.88 -0.81
C LYS A 71 1.54 -18.92 0.05
N TYR A 72 0.54 -18.28 -0.55
CA TYR A 72 -0.30 -17.24 0.04
C TYR A 72 -1.78 -17.54 -0.26
N PRO A 73 -2.37 -18.59 0.35
CA PRO A 73 -3.74 -19.03 0.04
C PRO A 73 -4.83 -17.98 0.38
N ASN A 74 -4.48 -16.99 1.20
CA ASN A 74 -5.36 -15.88 1.58
C ASN A 74 -4.86 -14.53 1.03
N ASP A 75 -4.09 -14.56 -0.07
CA ASP A 75 -3.59 -13.33 -0.67
C ASP A 75 -4.73 -12.39 -1.07
N LYS A 76 -4.56 -11.12 -0.75
CA LYS A 76 -5.49 -10.04 -1.09
C LYS A 76 -4.83 -8.99 -1.97
N ALA A 77 -3.55 -9.15 -2.29
CA ALA A 77 -2.76 -8.17 -3.02
C ALA A 77 -2.85 -8.40 -4.54
N ILE A 78 -4.05 -8.57 -5.09
CA ILE A 78 -4.29 -8.89 -6.50
C ILE A 78 -5.32 -7.95 -7.10
N GLY A 79 -5.37 -7.86 -8.43
CA GLY A 79 -6.37 -7.08 -9.16
C GLY A 79 -6.13 -5.57 -9.14
N TYR A 80 -4.92 -5.12 -8.81
CA TYR A 80 -4.53 -3.71 -8.87
C TYR A 80 -4.40 -3.21 -10.30
N LYS A 81 -4.48 -1.88 -10.45
CA LYS A 81 -4.17 -1.12 -11.66
C LYS A 81 -3.00 -0.18 -11.40
N GLU A 82 -2.35 0.28 -12.47
CA GLU A 82 -1.32 1.31 -12.36
C GLU A 82 -1.86 2.58 -11.68
N GLY A 83 -1.10 3.12 -10.74
CA GLY A 83 -1.48 4.29 -9.96
C GLY A 83 -2.33 4.00 -8.72
N ASP A 84 -2.86 2.78 -8.55
CA ASP A 84 -3.58 2.41 -7.33
C ASP A 84 -2.66 2.51 -6.09
N LEU A 85 -3.24 2.89 -4.95
CA LEU A 85 -2.55 2.83 -3.67
C LEU A 85 -2.41 1.36 -3.23
N ARG A 86 -1.17 0.84 -3.23
CA ARG A 86 -0.85 -0.50 -2.75
C ARG A 86 -0.88 -0.59 -1.22
N GLY A 87 -0.49 0.49 -0.54
CA GLY A 87 -0.41 0.59 0.90
C GLY A 87 0.56 1.69 1.35
N LEU A 88 1.05 1.57 2.59
CA LEU A 88 2.02 2.50 3.18
C LEU A 88 3.31 1.77 3.55
N ILE A 89 4.44 2.46 3.41
CA ILE A 89 5.66 2.15 4.13
C ILE A 89 5.59 2.96 5.43
N VAL A 90 5.72 2.27 6.57
CA VAL A 90 5.61 2.86 7.90
C VAL A 90 6.93 2.70 8.62
N SER A 91 7.46 3.80 9.18
CA SER A 91 8.58 3.78 10.11
C SER A 91 8.15 4.41 11.42
N GLU A 92 8.56 3.83 12.54
CA GLU A 92 8.31 4.34 13.89
C GLU A 92 9.60 4.90 14.49
N ILE A 93 9.49 6.03 15.17
CA ILE A 93 10.57 6.66 15.92
C ILE A 93 10.05 6.83 17.34
N THR A 94 10.62 6.12 18.29
CA THR A 94 10.25 6.23 19.71
C THR A 94 10.98 7.40 20.36
N LYS A 95 10.33 8.07 21.30
CA LYS A 95 10.95 9.09 22.17
C LYS A 95 11.92 8.47 23.18
#